data_AF-A0A2E1Q6A3-F1
#
_entry.id   AF-A0A2E1Q6A3-F1
#
_cell.length_a   1.000
_cell.length_b   1.000
_cell.length_c   1.000
_cell.angle_alpha   90.00
_cell.angle_beta   90.00
_cell.angle_gamma   90.00
#
_symmetry.space_group_name_H-M   'P 1'
#
loop_
_entity.id
_entity.type
_entity.pdbx_description
1 polymer ?
#
loop_
_entity_poly.entity_id
_entity_poly.type
_entity_poly.pdbx_seq_one_letter_code
_entity_poly.pdbx_strand_id
1 'polypeptide(L)'
;MGASVSRLTQSQYFSPIFNTAVFDGPVRIYFSQKQEAYALEVYFKISSQLRSIFGEALNRKGPSVFVMLHPKGEGYEESFNGSDLSFTVTPLDSDYVIGVNGQLSDGDLKTLIERVVQIYSKDQASSESESRI
;
A
#
# COMPACT_ATOMS: atom_id res chain seq x y z
N MET A 1 1.31 -4.39 16.04
CA MET A 1 0.84 -4.75 14.68
C MET A 1 -0.67 -4.94 14.53
N GLY A 2 -1.46 -5.14 15.61
CA GLY A 2 -2.94 -5.27 15.50
C GLY A 2 -3.69 -3.94 15.33
N ALA A 3 -3.21 -2.85 15.95
CA ALA A 3 -3.93 -1.57 15.97
C ALA A 3 -4.15 -0.96 14.58
N SER A 4 -3.14 -0.97 13.70
CA SER A 4 -3.24 -0.41 12.35
C SER A 4 -4.25 -1.16 11.46
N VAL A 5 -4.34 -2.49 11.62
CA VAL A 5 -5.34 -3.29 10.89
C VAL A 5 -6.74 -2.97 11.39
N SER A 6 -6.93 -2.91 12.71
CA SER A 6 -8.23 -2.54 13.29
C SER A 6 -8.69 -1.15 12.82
N ARG A 7 -7.77 -0.18 12.73
CA ARG A 7 -8.07 1.16 12.19
C ARG A 7 -8.42 1.13 10.71
N LEU A 8 -7.67 0.39 9.90
CA LEU A 8 -7.98 0.19 8.48
C LEU A 8 -9.40 -0.38 8.33
N THR A 9 -9.73 -1.45 9.05
CA THR A 9 -11.04 -2.11 8.98
C THR A 9 -12.20 -1.26 9.49
N GLN A 10 -11.93 -0.24 10.30
CA GLN A 10 -12.91 0.74 10.77
C GLN A 10 -12.95 2.01 9.91
N SER A 11 -12.04 2.15 8.95
CA SER A 11 -11.95 3.31 8.06
C SER A 11 -12.82 3.15 6.82
N GLN A 12 -13.12 4.27 6.16
CA GLN A 12 -13.81 4.28 4.87
C GLN A 12 -13.04 3.57 3.74
N TYR A 13 -11.74 3.28 3.93
CA TYR A 13 -10.90 2.66 2.89
C TYR A 13 -11.03 1.14 2.82
N PHE A 14 -11.67 0.52 3.81
CA PHE A 14 -11.86 -0.92 3.86
C PHE A 14 -13.27 -1.28 3.42
N SER A 15 -13.35 -2.11 2.38
CA SER A 15 -14.61 -2.60 1.82
C SER A 15 -14.72 -4.12 2.01
N PRO A 16 -15.92 -4.67 2.28
CA PRO A 16 -16.13 -6.11 2.45
C PRO A 16 -15.82 -6.93 1.18
N ILE A 17 -15.63 -6.28 0.03
CA ILE A 17 -15.18 -6.92 -1.21
C ILE A 17 -13.76 -7.53 -1.08
N PHE A 18 -12.97 -7.08 -0.10
CA PHE A 18 -11.64 -7.58 0.18
C PHE A 18 -11.71 -8.86 1.02
N ASN A 19 -11.84 -10.00 0.34
CA ASN A 19 -11.85 -11.31 0.97
C ASN A 19 -10.47 -11.98 1.06
N THR A 20 -9.46 -11.42 0.38
CA THR A 20 -8.10 -11.95 0.34
C THR A 20 -7.07 -10.85 0.59
N ALA A 21 -5.92 -11.22 1.16
CA ALA A 21 -4.80 -10.31 1.29
C ALA A 21 -3.43 -11.01 1.34
N VAL A 22 -2.39 -10.30 0.89
CA VAL A 22 -0.98 -10.73 0.91
C VAL A 22 -0.24 -9.88 1.94
N PHE A 23 0.49 -10.55 2.85
CA PHE A 23 1.09 -9.94 4.04
C PHE A 23 2.56 -10.32 4.27
N ASP A 24 3.36 -10.43 3.21
CA ASP A 24 4.75 -10.90 3.28
C ASP A 24 5.78 -9.75 3.32
N GLY A 25 5.64 -8.81 4.27
CA GLY A 25 6.56 -7.68 4.40
C GLY A 25 5.93 -6.43 5.01
N PRO A 26 6.51 -5.25 4.78
CA PRO A 26 5.97 -3.99 5.29
C PRO A 26 4.79 -3.48 4.43
N VAL A 27 4.63 -4.03 3.21
CA VAL A 27 3.49 -3.78 2.32
C VAL A 27 2.46 -4.90 2.49
N ARG A 28 1.20 -4.52 2.59
CA ARG A 28 0.05 -5.40 2.75
C ARG A 28 -0.95 -5.11 1.65
N ILE A 29 -1.29 -6.09 0.83
CA ILE A 29 -2.19 -5.90 -0.31
C ILE A 29 -3.52 -6.59 -0.03
N TYR A 30 -4.62 -5.85 -0.01
CA TYR A 30 -5.99 -6.34 0.09
C TYR A 30 -6.63 -6.32 -1.29
N PHE A 31 -7.29 -7.43 -1.66
CA PHE A 31 -7.89 -7.61 -2.97
C PHE A 31 -9.06 -8.59 -2.93
N SER A 32 -9.87 -8.58 -3.98
CA SER A 32 -10.86 -9.62 -4.21
C SER A 32 -10.20 -10.85 -4.85
N GLN A 33 -10.64 -12.07 -4.53
CA GLN A 33 -10.08 -13.31 -5.09
C GLN A 33 -9.95 -13.31 -6.63
N LYS A 34 -10.84 -12.61 -7.34
CA LYS A 34 -10.80 -12.47 -8.81
C LYS A 34 -9.56 -11.73 -9.33
N GLN A 35 -8.89 -10.95 -8.48
CA GLN A 35 -7.71 -10.14 -8.82
C GLN A 35 -6.41 -10.73 -8.28
N GLU A 36 -6.40 -11.98 -7.82
CA GLU A 36 -5.23 -12.61 -7.20
C GLU A 36 -3.97 -12.56 -8.09
N ALA A 37 -4.10 -12.92 -9.37
CA ALA A 37 -2.97 -12.88 -10.30
C ALA A 37 -2.36 -11.47 -10.41
N TYR A 38 -3.21 -10.44 -10.47
CA TYR A 38 -2.77 -9.05 -10.54
C TYR A 38 -2.16 -8.58 -9.21
N ALA A 39 -2.77 -8.95 -8.08
CA ALA A 39 -2.28 -8.61 -6.75
C ALA A 39 -0.87 -9.18 -6.50
N LEU A 40 -0.64 -10.42 -6.92
CA LEU A 40 0.68 -11.05 -6.84
C LEU A 40 1.70 -10.35 -7.73
N GLU A 41 1.33 -9.98 -8.95
CA GLU A 41 2.23 -9.23 -9.83
C GLU A 41 2.66 -7.88 -9.21
N VAL A 42 1.68 -7.11 -8.71
CA VAL A 42 1.92 -5.83 -8.02
C VAL A 42 2.81 -6.06 -6.79
N TYR A 43 2.50 -7.09 -6.00
CA TYR A 43 3.30 -7.46 -4.83
C TYR A 43 4.77 -7.76 -5.20
N PHE A 44 5.00 -8.60 -6.22
CA PHE A 44 6.36 -8.96 -6.64
C PHE A 44 7.13 -7.75 -7.18
N LYS A 45 6.49 -6.88 -7.95
CA LYS A 45 7.12 -5.65 -8.46
C LYS A 45 7.50 -4.68 -7.34
N ILE A 46 6.60 -4.45 -6.37
CA ILE A 46 6.87 -3.59 -5.22
C ILE A 46 7.99 -4.19 -4.35
N SER A 47 7.85 -5.47 -3.98
CA SER A 47 8.81 -6.14 -3.09
C SER A 47 10.20 -6.26 -3.72
N SER A 48 10.30 -6.53 -5.03
CA SER A 48 11.57 -6.55 -5.75
C SER A 48 12.27 -5.19 -5.70
N GLN A 49 11.54 -4.10 -5.94
CA GLN A 49 12.10 -2.75 -5.90
C GLN A 49 12.52 -2.33 -4.49
N LEU A 50 11.69 -2.62 -3.48
CA LEU A 50 12.03 -2.34 -2.09
C LEU A 50 13.27 -3.11 -1.63
N ARG A 51 13.36 -4.41 -1.96
CA ARG A 51 14.55 -5.22 -1.67
C ARG A 51 15.79 -4.72 -2.41
N SER A 52 15.63 -4.23 -3.64
CA SER A 52 16.75 -3.67 -4.40
C SER A 52 17.32 -2.39 -3.77
N ILE A 53 16.47 -1.56 -3.16
CA ILE A 53 16.87 -0.25 -2.61
C ILE A 53 17.32 -0.36 -1.16
N PHE A 54 16.55 -1.08 -0.33
CA PHE A 54 16.76 -1.15 1.12
C PHE A 54 17.40 -2.47 1.56
N GLY A 55 17.59 -3.43 0.65
CA GLY A 55 18.12 -4.75 0.98
C GLY A 55 17.27 -5.49 2.01
N GLU A 56 17.92 -6.25 2.88
CA GLU A 56 17.30 -6.89 4.04
C GLU A 56 17.03 -5.91 5.20
N ALA A 57 17.56 -4.67 5.12
CA ALA A 57 17.36 -3.62 6.11
C ALA A 57 15.98 -2.95 6.02
N LEU A 58 15.07 -3.50 5.20
CA LEU A 58 13.65 -3.18 5.18
C LEU A 58 13.02 -3.58 6.52
N ASN A 59 13.31 -2.75 7.54
CA ASN A 59 12.95 -3.00 8.92
C ASN A 59 11.43 -3.10 9.05
N ARG A 60 10.96 -4.13 9.75
CA ARG A 60 9.54 -4.29 10.14
C ARG A 60 9.01 -3.17 11.06
N LYS A 61 9.82 -2.15 11.35
CA LYS A 61 9.52 -1.01 12.22
C LYS A 61 9.07 0.25 11.44
N GLY A 62 9.16 0.26 10.11
CA GLY A 62 8.64 1.36 9.30
C GLY A 62 7.10 1.37 9.22
N PRO A 63 6.52 2.40 8.58
CA PRO A 63 5.07 2.53 8.42
C PRO A 63 4.50 1.34 7.64
N SER A 64 3.31 0.86 8.03
CA SER A 64 2.59 -0.14 7.25
C SER A 64 2.02 0.53 6.01
N VAL A 65 2.25 -0.05 4.84
CA VAL A 65 1.62 0.40 3.59
C VAL A 65 0.53 -0.60 3.20
N PHE A 66 -0.71 -0.15 3.24
CA PHE A 66 -1.89 -0.92 2.86
C PHE A 66 -2.28 -0.59 1.42
N VAL A 67 -2.24 -1.57 0.52
CA VAL A 67 -2.65 -1.41 -0.87
C VAL A 67 -4.02 -2.06 -1.05
N MET A 68 -5.03 -1.28 -1.40
CA MET A 68 -6.42 -1.69 -1.57
C MET A 68 -6.73 -1.78 -3.06
N LEU A 69 -6.64 -2.99 -3.63
CA LEU A 69 -6.90 -3.24 -5.05
C LEU A 69 -8.39 -3.42 -5.28
N HIS A 70 -9.02 -2.38 -5.79
CA HIS A 70 -10.44 -2.42 -6.13
C HIS A 70 -10.64 -3.01 -7.53
N PRO A 71 -11.72 -3.78 -7.76
CA PRO A 71 -12.21 -4.01 -9.11
C PRO A 71 -12.59 -2.67 -9.76
N LYS A 72 -12.44 -2.57 -11.08
CA LYS A 72 -12.79 -1.34 -11.80
C LYS A 72 -14.27 -1.00 -11.59
N GLY A 73 -14.54 0.18 -11.04
CA GLY A 73 -15.90 0.67 -10.79
C GLY A 73 -16.59 0.10 -9.55
N GLU A 74 -15.89 -0.61 -8.66
CA GLU A 74 -16.47 -1.12 -7.41
C GLU A 74 -15.73 -0.56 -6.19
N GLY A 75 -16.45 0.17 -5.31
CA GLY A 75 -15.99 0.59 -3.98
C GLY A 75 -14.88 1.64 -3.91
N TYR A 76 -14.15 1.90 -5.00
CA TYR A 76 -13.05 2.86 -5.02
C TYR A 76 -13.56 4.30 -4.86
N GLU A 77 -14.59 4.69 -5.60
CA GLU A 77 -15.16 6.04 -5.53
C GLU A 77 -15.73 6.34 -4.15
N GLU A 78 -16.39 5.36 -3.53
CA GLU A 78 -16.92 5.47 -2.16
C GLU A 78 -15.81 5.60 -1.12
N SER A 79 -14.69 4.89 -1.33
CA SER A 79 -13.55 4.88 -0.38
C SER A 79 -12.64 6.11 -0.51
N PHE A 80 -12.57 6.72 -1.70
CA PHE A 80 -11.63 7.79 -2.03
C PHE A 80 -12.30 9.04 -2.62
N ASN A 81 -13.56 9.30 -2.25
CA ASN A 81 -14.33 10.50 -2.61
C ASN A 81 -14.39 10.79 -4.13
N GLY A 82 -14.63 9.77 -4.96
CA GLY A 82 -14.86 9.94 -6.40
C GLY A 82 -13.62 10.40 -7.18
N SER A 83 -12.42 10.09 -6.71
CA SER A 83 -11.18 10.42 -7.43
C SER A 83 -11.14 9.68 -8.78
N ASP A 84 -10.95 10.38 -9.90
CA ASP A 84 -10.80 9.79 -11.24
C ASP A 84 -9.40 9.18 -11.47
N LEU A 85 -8.53 9.23 -10.45
CA LEU A 85 -7.16 8.74 -10.53
C LEU A 85 -7.11 7.21 -10.54
N SER A 86 -6.18 6.65 -11.34
CA SER A 86 -5.87 5.22 -11.35
C SER A 86 -5.49 4.68 -9.97
N PHE A 87 -4.87 5.50 -9.13
CA PHE A 87 -4.62 5.20 -7.72
C PHE A 87 -4.54 6.48 -6.87
N THR A 88 -4.77 6.35 -5.56
CA THR A 88 -4.69 7.44 -4.58
C THR A 88 -3.91 6.98 -3.35
N VAL A 89 -3.03 7.83 -2.83
CA VAL A 89 -2.27 7.58 -1.60
C VAL A 89 -2.78 8.50 -0.50
N THR A 90 -3.19 7.93 0.62
CA THR A 90 -3.74 8.66 1.77
C THR A 90 -3.04 8.25 3.06
N PRO A 91 -2.57 9.19 3.90
CA PRO A 91 -2.03 8.85 5.20
C PRO A 91 -3.15 8.36 6.14
N LEU A 92 -2.81 7.37 6.97
CA LEU A 92 -3.67 6.84 8.03
C LEU A 92 -2.86 6.82 9.33
N ASP A 93 -2.90 7.93 10.08
CA ASP A 93 -2.02 8.19 11.24
C ASP A 93 -0.52 8.08 10.88
N SER A 94 0.12 6.99 11.29
CA SER A 94 1.54 6.67 11.04
C SER A 94 1.72 5.64 9.92
N ASP A 95 0.63 5.21 9.30
CA ASP A 95 0.59 4.25 8.21
C ASP A 95 0.09 4.93 6.92
N TYR A 96 0.11 4.21 5.80
CA TYR A 96 -0.36 4.73 4.51
C TYR A 96 -1.33 3.74 3.87
N VAL A 97 -2.37 4.28 3.24
CA VAL A 97 -3.34 3.53 2.44
C VAL A 97 -3.25 3.96 1.00
N ILE A 98 -3.11 3.00 0.08
CA ILE A 98 -3.04 3.20 -1.36
C ILE A 98 -4.25 2.52 -1.96
N GLY A 99 -5.23 3.30 -2.42
CA GLY A 99 -6.34 2.78 -3.21
C GLY A 99 -5.93 2.64 -4.66
N VAL A 100 -6.24 1.52 -5.30
CA VAL A 100 -6.01 1.29 -6.74
C VAL A 100 -7.35 0.99 -7.41
N ASN A 101 -7.65 1.70 -8.49
CA ASN A 101 -8.89 1.56 -9.26
C ASN A 101 -8.68 0.62 -10.45
N GLY A 102 -8.92 -0.67 -10.25
CA GLY A 102 -8.74 -1.68 -11.31
C GLY A 102 -7.28 -2.02 -11.59
N GLN A 103 -6.97 -2.35 -12.85
CA GLN A 103 -5.59 -2.64 -13.27
C GLN A 103 -4.88 -1.36 -13.69
N LEU A 104 -3.75 -1.08 -13.05
CA LEU A 104 -2.86 0.01 -13.43
C LEU A 104 -2.13 -0.29 -14.73
N SER A 105 -1.95 0.74 -15.55
CA SER A 105 -1.00 0.71 -16.67
C SER A 105 0.44 0.67 -16.13
N ASP A 106 1.41 0.21 -16.93
CA ASP A 106 2.81 0.12 -16.48
C ASP A 106 3.37 1.45 -15.96
N GLY A 107 2.99 2.58 -16.56
CA GLY A 107 3.39 3.91 -16.09
C GLY A 107 2.82 4.27 -14.72
N ASP A 108 1.54 3.96 -14.47
CA ASP A 108 0.89 4.21 -13.18
C ASP A 108 1.44 3.27 -12.10
N LEU A 109 1.70 2.01 -12.46
CA LEU A 109 2.29 1.03 -11.56
C LEU A 109 3.70 1.43 -11.15
N LYS A 110 4.51 1.91 -12.10
CA LYS A 110 5.83 2.48 -11.79
C LYS A 110 5.71 3.65 -10.82
N THR A 111 4.78 4.57 -11.09
CA THR A 111 4.52 5.72 -10.21
C THR A 111 4.09 5.28 -8.81
N LEU A 112 3.23 4.27 -8.69
CA LEU A 112 2.83 3.68 -7.41
C LEU A 112 4.04 3.14 -6.65
N ILE A 113 4.91 2.38 -7.32
CA ILE A 113 6.11 1.82 -6.70
C ILE A 113 7.04 2.94 -6.20
N GLU A 114 7.25 3.99 -7.01
CA GLU A 114 8.03 5.16 -6.60
C GLU A 114 7.44 5.85 -5.36
N ARG A 115 6.10 5.94 -5.26
CA ARG A 115 5.44 6.46 -4.06
C ARG A 115 5.67 5.58 -2.84
N VAL A 116 5.59 4.27 -2.99
CA VAL A 116 5.87 3.32 -1.91
C VAL A 116 7.32 3.49 -1.43
N VAL A 117 8.28 3.57 -2.34
CA VAL A 117 9.70 3.82 -2.00
C VAL A 117 9.85 5.14 -1.25
N GLN A 118 9.23 6.23 -1.70
CA GLN A 118 9.30 7.53 -1.03
C GLN A 118 8.79 7.49 0.41
N ILE A 119 7.73 6.71 0.68
CA ILE A 119 7.20 6.53 2.04
C ILE A 119 8.27 5.93 2.95
N TYR A 120 8.93 4.85 2.53
CA TYR A 120 9.99 4.20 3.32
C TYR A 120 11.27 5.03 3.41
N SER A 121 11.64 5.78 2.37
CA SER A 121 12.81 6.68 2.42
C SER A 121 12.63 7.81 3.44
N LYS A 122 11.43 8.39 3.55
CA LYS A 122 11.14 9.44 4.54
C LYS A 122 11.21 8.94 5.99
N ASP A 123 10.79 7.69 6.20
CA ASP A 123 10.83 7.05 7.51
C ASP A 123 12.28 6.83 8.00
N GLN A 124 13.17 6.36 7.12
CA GLN A 124 14.59 6.19 7.46
C GLN A 124 15.27 7.52 7.80
N ALA A 125 15.01 8.58 7.01
CA ALA A 125 15.57 9.91 7.28
C ALA A 125 15.08 10.51 8.63
N SER A 126 13.86 10.19 9.05
CA SER A 126 13.30 10.64 10.33
C SER A 126 13.93 9.89 11.51
N SER A 127 14.13 8.57 11.36
CA SER A 127 14.72 7.72 12.41
C SER A 127 16.20 8.04 12.73
N GLU A 128 16.97 8.52 11.75
CA GLU A 128 18.38 8.92 11.97
C GLU A 128 18.51 10.25 12.74
N SER A 129 17.48 11.10 12.73
CA SER A 129 17.52 12.41 13.39
C SER A 129 17.25 12.33 14.90
N GLU A 130 16.48 11.34 15.36
CA GLU A 130 16.16 11.15 16.79
C GLU A 130 17.25 10.41 17.57
N SER A 131 18.15 9.67 16.90
CA SER A 131 19.22 8.91 17.56
C SER A 131 20.48 9.75 17.86
N ARG A 132 20.44 11.06 17.62
CA ARG A 132 21.60 11.97 17.69
C ARG A 132 21.53 13.01 18.82
N ILE A 133 20.61 12.86 19.77
CA ILE A 133 20.39 13.78 20.89
C ILE A 133 20.71 13.09 22.22
#